data_AF-A0A9P9PSB1-F1
#
_entry.id   AF-A0A9P9PSB1-F1
#
_cell.length_a   1.000
_cell.length_b   1.000
_cell.length_c   1.000
_cell.angle_alpha   90.00
_cell.angle_beta   90.00
_cell.angle_gamma   90.00
#
_symmetry.space_group_name_H-M   'P 1'
#
loop_
_entity.id
_entity.type
_entity.pdbx_description
1 polymer ?
#
loop_
_entity_poly.entity_id
_entity_poly.type
_entity_poly.pdbx_seq_one_letter_code
_entity_poly.pdbx_strand_id
1 'polypeptide(L)'
;MSPPSSYKQTHMNVVSWLVLRGARSRRQSIMRHHPDSADIDYRQLLSRAATQRLHILLPDSPSLDPSTQWEHDERALSRQKALLQLQQIGVSWEQFVRDVEEIENEVHVLRPTKYQGAREVMRRTVERNLYMQHSRREIELATGDDERRKTSAYWKASQEAHVRALRTFAAARTMSGSTRGIVSS
;
A
#
# COMPACT_ATOMS: atom_id res chain seq x y z
N MET A 1 -15.17 -44.44 65.45
CA MET A 1 -15.79 -43.12 65.67
C MET A 1 -15.22 -42.17 64.62
N SER A 2 -16.11 -41.47 63.90
CA SER A 2 -15.94 -40.67 62.66
C SER A 2 -14.87 -39.56 62.69
N PRO A 3 -14.55 -38.88 61.56
CA PRO A 3 -14.48 -39.30 60.14
C PRO A 3 -13.18 -38.84 59.41
N PRO A 4 -12.95 -39.24 58.14
CA PRO A 4 -11.85 -38.73 57.31
C PRO A 4 -12.13 -37.34 56.72
N SER A 5 -11.09 -36.49 56.70
CA SER A 5 -11.09 -35.13 56.18
C SER A 5 -11.19 -35.10 54.65
N SER A 6 -12.18 -34.34 54.20
CA SER A 6 -12.58 -34.06 52.82
C SER A 6 -11.48 -33.35 52.02
N TYR A 7 -10.96 -34.00 50.97
CA TYR A 7 -10.36 -33.28 49.84
C TYR A 7 -11.46 -32.95 48.84
N LYS A 8 -11.81 -31.67 48.75
CA LYS A 8 -12.76 -31.14 47.79
C LYS A 8 -12.10 -31.05 46.41
N GLN A 9 -12.49 -32.00 45.56
CA GLN A 9 -12.33 -31.91 44.11
C GLN A 9 -13.23 -30.77 43.60
N THR A 10 -12.62 -29.64 43.24
CA THR A 10 -13.33 -28.49 42.66
C THR A 10 -13.10 -28.47 41.15
N HIS A 11 -14.13 -28.95 40.45
CA HIS A 11 -14.63 -28.49 39.16
C HIS A 11 -13.70 -27.60 38.31
N MET A 12 -13.06 -28.24 37.33
CA MET A 12 -12.69 -27.57 36.08
C MET A 12 -13.95 -27.38 35.24
N ASN A 13 -14.46 -26.15 35.16
CA ASN A 13 -15.41 -25.76 34.12
C ASN A 13 -15.45 -24.23 34.00
N VAL A 14 -14.59 -23.65 33.16
CA VAL A 14 -14.84 -22.32 32.59
C VAL A 14 -14.29 -22.26 31.16
N VAL A 15 -15.23 -22.49 30.24
CA VAL A 15 -15.41 -21.75 28.98
C VAL A 15 -14.41 -21.98 27.84
N SER A 16 -14.81 -22.94 27.01
CA SER A 16 -14.64 -22.92 25.55
C SER A 16 -15.15 -21.58 24.98
N TRP A 17 -14.23 -20.70 24.59
CA TRP A 17 -14.53 -19.57 23.71
C TRP A 17 -14.25 -19.95 22.27
N LEU A 18 -15.35 -20.30 21.61
CA LEU A 18 -15.52 -20.28 20.17
C LEU A 18 -15.21 -18.85 19.66
N VAL A 19 -14.09 -18.65 18.98
CA VAL A 19 -13.88 -17.48 18.11
C VAL A 19 -13.87 -17.96 16.66
N LEU A 20 -15.06 -17.95 16.07
CA LEU A 20 -15.21 -17.78 14.63
C LEU A 20 -14.55 -16.46 14.25
N ARG A 21 -13.41 -16.52 13.56
CA ARG A 21 -13.00 -15.46 12.64
C ARG A 21 -12.68 -16.07 11.29
N GLY A 22 -13.45 -15.60 10.32
CA GLY A 22 -13.56 -16.12 8.97
C GLY A 22 -12.23 -16.48 8.33
N ALA A 23 -12.25 -17.67 7.72
CA ALA A 23 -11.37 -18.05 6.63
C ALA A 23 -11.56 -17.06 5.47
N ARG A 24 -10.91 -15.89 5.56
CA ARG A 24 -10.58 -15.11 4.38
C ARG A 24 -9.43 -15.85 3.71
N SER A 25 -9.80 -16.54 2.64
CA SER A 25 -8.93 -16.95 1.53
C SER A 25 -7.81 -15.91 1.35
N ARG A 26 -6.64 -16.21 1.94
CA ARG A 26 -5.39 -15.57 1.54
C ARG A 26 -5.14 -16.09 0.14
N ARG A 27 -5.58 -15.32 -0.85
CA ARG A 27 -4.84 -15.24 -2.10
C ARG A 27 -3.40 -14.95 -1.68
N GLN A 28 -2.57 -15.98 -1.70
CA GLN A 28 -1.14 -15.83 -1.79
C GLN A 28 -0.90 -15.18 -3.16
N SER A 29 -1.13 -13.86 -3.24
CA SER A 29 -0.40 -13.09 -4.23
C SER A 29 1.03 -13.21 -3.76
N ILE A 30 1.80 -14.01 -4.48
CA ILE A 30 3.25 -13.91 -4.54
C ILE A 30 3.51 -12.47 -4.98
N MET A 31 3.50 -11.54 -4.01
CA MET A 31 3.98 -10.20 -4.24
C MET A 31 5.47 -10.42 -4.46
N ARG A 32 5.85 -10.44 -5.74
CA ARG A 32 7.23 -10.22 -6.13
C ARG A 32 7.63 -8.92 -5.46
N HIS A 33 8.34 -9.02 -4.34
CA HIS A 33 8.87 -7.87 -3.65
C HIS A 33 9.71 -7.12 -4.68
N HIS A 34 9.31 -5.88 -4.99
CA HIS A 34 10.17 -4.99 -5.74
C HIS A 34 11.46 -4.88 -4.91
N PRO A 35 12.67 -4.95 -5.50
CA PRO A 35 13.91 -4.85 -4.73
C PRO A 35 13.93 -3.62 -3.81
N ASP A 36 13.28 -2.52 -4.23
CA ASP A 36 13.15 -1.29 -3.45
C ASP A 36 12.24 -1.42 -2.22
N SER A 37 11.26 -2.35 -2.24
CA SER A 37 10.36 -2.57 -1.10
C SER A 37 11.06 -3.23 0.09
N ALA A 38 11.99 -4.16 -0.18
CA ALA A 38 12.72 -4.85 0.87
C ALA A 38 13.70 -3.91 1.61
N ASP A 39 14.34 -2.97 0.89
CA ASP A 39 15.21 -1.95 1.49
C ASP A 39 14.42 -1.00 2.39
N ILE A 40 13.24 -0.54 1.93
CA ILE A 40 12.37 0.33 2.73
C ILE A 40 11.91 -0.41 4.00
N ASP A 41 11.46 -1.65 3.88
CA ASP A 41 11.01 -2.47 5.01
C ASP A 41 12.15 -2.70 6.01
N TYR A 42 13.37 -2.95 5.50
CA TYR A 42 14.55 -3.14 6.31
C TYR A 42 14.95 -1.88 7.08
N ARG A 43 14.99 -0.71 6.44
CA ARG A 43 15.27 0.57 7.11
C ARG A 43 14.24 0.93 8.16
N GLN A 44 12.96 0.65 7.90
CA GLN A 44 11.90 0.83 8.89
C GLN A 44 12.08 -0.11 10.09
N LEU A 45 12.48 -1.36 9.83
CA LEU A 45 12.80 -2.32 10.89
C LEU A 45 13.98 -1.85 11.74
N LEU A 46 15.07 -1.37 11.11
CA LEU A 46 16.22 -0.79 11.80
C LEU A 46 15.83 0.40 12.70
N SER A 47 15.02 1.32 12.17
CA SER A 47 14.55 2.49 12.94
C SER A 47 13.73 2.09 14.17
N ARG A 48 12.84 1.09 14.01
CA ARG A 48 12.05 0.54 15.13
C ARG A 48 12.95 -0.16 16.15
N ALA A 49 13.94 -0.91 15.67
CA ALA A 49 14.84 -1.68 16.51
C ALA A 49 15.77 -0.81 17.35
N ALA A 50 16.25 0.31 16.80
CA ALA A 50 17.00 1.31 17.54
C ALA A 50 16.12 1.92 18.66
N THR A 51 14.90 2.35 18.30
CA THR A 51 13.97 2.96 19.27
C THR A 51 13.55 2.00 20.39
N GLN A 52 13.30 0.73 20.05
CA GLN A 52 12.86 -0.31 20.97
C GLN A 52 14.02 -1.09 21.61
N ARG A 53 15.27 -0.75 21.27
CA ARG A 53 16.49 -1.40 21.78
C ARG A 53 16.47 -2.92 21.61
N LEU A 54 15.97 -3.41 20.47
CA LEU A 54 15.80 -4.86 20.24
C LEU A 54 17.13 -5.61 20.15
N HIS A 55 18.19 -4.89 19.77
CA HIS A 55 19.57 -5.36 19.64
C HIS A 55 20.25 -5.61 21.01
N ILE A 56 19.77 -4.98 22.09
CA ILE A 56 20.33 -5.18 23.43
C ILE A 56 19.88 -6.56 23.94
N LEU A 57 20.86 -7.41 24.25
CA LEU A 57 20.65 -8.64 25.00
C LEU A 57 20.25 -8.27 26.45
N LEU A 58 18.98 -7.95 26.67
CA LEU A 58 18.45 -7.98 28.02
C LEU A 58 18.58 -9.40 28.56
N PRO A 59 18.83 -9.56 29.86
CA PRO A 59 18.90 -10.88 30.45
C PRO A 59 17.58 -11.60 30.22
N ASP A 60 17.64 -12.80 29.65
CA ASP A 60 16.50 -13.70 29.45
C ASP A 60 15.87 -14.17 30.77
N SER A 61 16.42 -13.74 31.92
CA SER A 61 15.81 -13.97 33.22
C SER A 61 14.59 -13.08 33.39
N PRO A 62 13.43 -13.62 33.80
CA PRO A 62 12.27 -12.81 34.12
C PRO A 62 12.66 -11.76 35.14
N SER A 63 12.22 -10.52 34.91
CA SER A 63 12.45 -9.46 35.88
C SER A 63 11.79 -9.87 37.20
N LEU A 64 12.54 -9.78 38.30
CA LEU A 64 11.98 -9.97 39.64
C LEU A 64 10.98 -8.85 40.00
N ASP A 65 10.99 -7.75 39.24
CA ASP A 65 10.05 -6.64 39.40
C ASP A 65 8.85 -6.82 38.45
N PRO A 66 7.64 -7.08 38.98
CA PRO A 66 6.42 -7.22 38.19
C PRO A 66 6.11 -5.98 37.34
N SER A 67 6.61 -4.80 37.74
CA SER A 67 6.37 -3.55 37.04
C SER A 67 7.16 -3.42 35.73
N THR A 68 8.19 -4.23 35.53
CA THR A 68 9.00 -4.24 34.28
C THR A 68 8.80 -5.53 33.46
N GLN A 69 8.09 -6.53 34.01
CA GLN A 69 7.80 -7.78 33.31
C GLN A 69 7.04 -7.58 32.00
N TRP A 70 6.07 -6.65 31.96
CA TRP A 70 5.31 -6.35 30.74
C TRP A 70 6.21 -5.83 29.62
N GLU A 71 7.23 -5.03 29.96
CA GLU A 71 8.18 -4.48 29.00
C GLU A 71 9.09 -5.58 28.44
N HIS A 72 9.51 -6.52 29.30
CA HIS A 72 10.24 -7.71 28.87
C HIS A 72 9.43 -8.56 27.89
N ASP A 73 8.18 -8.87 28.22
CA ASP A 73 7.29 -9.68 27.37
C ASP A 73 7.03 -9.00 26.01
N GLU A 74 6.80 -7.67 26.03
CA GLU A 74 6.60 -6.89 24.81
C GLU A 74 7.86 -6.88 23.92
N ARG A 75 9.05 -6.69 24.51
CA ARG A 75 10.31 -6.75 23.76
C ARG A 75 10.60 -8.14 23.21
N ALA A 76 10.32 -9.20 23.96
CA ALA A 76 10.49 -10.59 23.50
C ALA A 76 9.60 -10.87 22.27
N LEU A 77 8.32 -10.47 22.32
CA LEU A 77 7.40 -10.59 21.19
C LEU A 77 7.86 -9.76 19.98
N SER A 78 8.38 -8.56 20.23
CA SER A 78 8.89 -7.69 19.17
C SER A 78 10.14 -8.26 18.50
N ARG A 79 11.05 -8.85 19.27
CA ARG A 79 12.23 -9.58 18.76
C ARG A 79 11.82 -10.77 17.91
N GLN A 80 10.84 -11.56 18.35
CA GLN A 80 10.34 -12.70 17.57
C GLN A 80 9.78 -12.24 16.21
N LYS A 81 9.03 -11.13 16.19
CA LYS A 81 8.52 -10.54 14.95
C LYS A 81 9.65 -10.05 14.05
N ALA A 82 10.66 -9.39 14.61
CA ALA A 82 11.83 -8.91 13.87
C ALA A 82 12.59 -10.08 13.23
N LEU A 83 12.82 -11.17 13.96
CA LEU A 83 13.49 -12.37 13.43
C LEU A 83 12.74 -12.97 12.23
N LEU A 84 11.41 -13.05 12.30
CA LEU A 84 10.59 -13.51 11.17
C LEU A 84 10.70 -12.59 9.95
N GLN A 85 10.76 -11.27 10.17
CA GLN A 85 10.94 -10.29 9.08
C GLN A 85 12.34 -10.37 8.47
N LEU A 86 13.38 -10.51 9.30
CA LEU A 86 14.76 -10.69 8.84
C LEU A 86 14.92 -11.96 8.02
N GLN A 87 14.25 -13.05 8.40
CA GLN A 87 14.22 -14.28 7.62
C GLN A 87 13.58 -14.08 6.23
N GLN A 88 12.55 -13.22 6.12
CA GLN A 88 11.93 -12.90 4.83
C GLN A 88 12.84 -12.04 3.95
N ILE A 89 13.61 -11.12 4.56
CA ILE A 89 14.52 -10.22 3.85
C ILE A 89 15.85 -10.92 3.50
N GLY A 90 16.23 -11.97 4.25
CA GLY A 90 17.48 -12.71 4.05
C GLY A 90 18.68 -12.09 4.78
N VAL A 91 18.46 -11.35 5.86
CA VAL A 91 19.51 -10.73 6.68
C VAL A 91 19.70 -11.52 7.97
N SER A 92 20.96 -11.76 8.36
CA SER A 92 21.26 -12.45 9.62
C SER A 92 21.02 -11.55 10.83
N TRP A 93 20.74 -12.14 11.99
CA TRP A 93 20.54 -11.37 13.22
C TRP A 93 21.80 -10.57 13.59
N GLU A 94 22.98 -11.14 13.40
CA GLU A 94 24.27 -10.51 13.71
C GLU A 94 24.54 -9.30 12.82
N GLN A 95 24.23 -9.40 11.52
CA GLN A 95 24.32 -8.27 10.61
C GLN A 95 23.35 -7.17 11.04
N PHE A 96 22.11 -7.55 11.34
CA PHE A 96 21.10 -6.61 11.82
C PHE A 96 21.52 -5.87 13.10
N VAL A 97 22.09 -6.57 14.09
CA VAL A 97 22.58 -5.94 15.32
C VAL A 97 23.66 -4.90 15.01
N ARG A 98 24.63 -5.23 14.16
CA ARG A 98 25.67 -4.27 13.73
C ARG A 98 25.06 -3.03 13.08
N ASP A 99 24.09 -3.22 12.21
CA ASP A 99 23.46 -2.12 11.47
C ASP A 99 22.63 -1.22 12.40
N VAL A 100 22.00 -1.79 13.42
CA VAL A 100 21.32 -1.01 14.47
C VAL A 100 22.32 -0.21 15.29
N GLU A 101 23.42 -0.83 15.73
CA GLU A 101 24.48 -0.14 16.48
C GLU A 101 25.12 0.99 15.65
N GLU A 102 25.32 0.78 14.35
CA GLU A 102 25.84 1.82 13.45
C GLU A 102 24.90 3.02 13.37
N ILE A 103 23.58 2.78 13.22
CA ILE A 103 22.57 3.84 13.18
C ILE A 103 22.46 4.57 14.52
N GLU A 104 22.57 3.86 15.65
CA GLU A 104 22.54 4.50 16.97
C GLU A 104 23.76 5.37 17.23
N ASN A 105 24.91 4.99 16.67
CA ASN A 105 26.14 5.77 16.71
C ASN A 105 26.14 6.91 15.68
N GLU A 106 25.23 6.90 14.70
CA GLU A 106 25.09 7.98 13.74
C GLU A 106 24.53 9.23 14.44
N VAL A 107 25.44 10.13 14.81
CA VAL A 107 25.08 11.43 15.37
C VAL A 107 24.49 12.28 14.25
N HIS A 108 23.17 12.23 14.10
CA HIS A 108 22.44 13.21 13.32
C HIS A 108 22.55 14.57 14.02
N VAL A 109 23.55 15.36 13.61
CA VAL A 109 23.62 16.77 13.99
C VAL A 109 22.42 17.45 13.34
N LEU A 110 21.35 17.61 14.13
CA LEU A 110 20.23 18.45 13.75
C LEU A 110 20.78 19.85 13.53
N ARG A 111 20.91 20.24 12.25
CA ARG A 111 21.23 21.62 11.90
C ARG A 111 20.19 22.50 12.61
N PRO A 112 20.60 23.61 13.24
CA PRO A 112 19.66 24.48 13.93
C PRO A 112 18.46 24.78 13.04
N THR A 113 17.32 24.16 13.37
CA THR A 113 16.08 24.38 12.66
C THR A 113 15.64 25.78 13.01
N LYS A 114 15.92 26.76 12.15
CA LYS A 114 15.35 28.08 12.29
C LYS A 114 13.85 27.94 12.04
N TYR A 115 13.06 28.04 13.11
CA TYR A 115 11.62 28.19 12.99
C TYR A 115 11.35 29.44 12.15
N GLN A 116 10.93 29.26 10.90
CA GLN A 116 10.42 30.35 10.10
C GLN A 116 9.08 30.76 10.71
N GLY A 117 8.87 32.07 10.90
CA GLY A 117 7.61 32.58 11.40
C GLY A 117 6.45 32.12 10.50
N ALA A 118 5.31 31.79 11.11
CA ALA A 118 4.15 31.23 10.40
C ALA A 118 3.74 32.04 9.16
N ARG A 119 3.88 33.38 9.21
CA ARG A 119 3.61 34.27 8.08
C ARG A 119 4.49 34.01 6.85
N GLU A 120 5.77 33.70 7.06
CA GLU A 120 6.72 33.47 5.96
C GLU A 120 6.51 32.10 5.31
N VAL A 121 6.26 31.08 6.12
CA VAL A 121 5.88 29.74 5.61
C VAL A 121 4.58 29.82 4.82
N MET A 122 3.59 30.55 5.32
CA MET A 122 2.31 30.74 4.64
C MET A 122 2.47 31.50 3.32
N ARG A 123 3.28 32.57 3.28
CA ARG A 123 3.59 33.29 2.03
C ARG A 123 4.23 32.38 0.98
N ARG A 124 5.27 31.62 1.36
CA ARG A 124 5.94 30.68 0.44
C ARG A 124 5.02 29.55 -0.04
N THR A 125 4.14 29.07 0.84
CA THR A 125 3.17 28.03 0.50
C THR A 125 2.12 28.54 -0.48
N VAL A 126 1.64 29.77 -0.27
CA VAL A 126 0.71 30.45 -1.20
C VAL A 126 1.38 30.68 -2.55
N GLU A 127 2.60 31.21 -2.59
CA GLU A 127 3.37 31.41 -3.83
C GLU A 127 3.62 30.09 -4.57
N ARG A 128 4.00 29.03 -3.86
CA ARG A 128 4.19 27.70 -4.45
C ARG A 128 2.89 27.10 -4.98
N ASN A 129 1.78 27.27 -4.26
CA ASN A 129 0.48 26.78 -4.71
C ASN A 129 -0.04 27.55 -5.93
N LEU A 130 0.18 28.86 -5.98
CA LEU A 130 -0.14 29.68 -7.16
C LEU A 130 0.66 29.20 -8.37
N TYR A 131 1.96 28.95 -8.22
CA TYR A 131 2.79 28.40 -9.28
C TYR A 131 2.30 27.02 -9.76
N MET A 132 1.93 26.13 -8.85
CA MET A 132 1.36 24.82 -9.17
C MET A 132 -0.01 24.93 -9.87
N GLN A 133 -0.83 25.91 -9.50
CA GLN A 133 -2.12 26.17 -10.17
C GLN A 133 -1.92 26.74 -11.58
N HIS A 134 -0.98 27.66 -11.77
CA HIS A 134 -0.66 28.22 -13.09
C HIS A 134 -0.15 27.14 -14.06
N SER A 135 0.83 26.34 -13.61
CA SER A 135 1.37 25.23 -14.42
C SER A 135 0.30 24.17 -14.74
N ARG A 136 -0.58 23.84 -13.79
CA ARG A 136 -1.70 22.92 -14.05
C ARG A 136 -2.68 23.47 -15.08
N ARG A 137 -2.96 24.77 -15.06
CA ARG A 137 -3.86 25.44 -16.00
C ARG A 137 -3.29 25.49 -17.41
N GLU A 138 -1.98 25.68 -17.55
CA GLU A 138 -1.29 25.61 -18.85
C GLU A 138 -1.33 24.21 -19.46
N ILE A 139 -1.11 23.16 -18.65
CA ILE A 139 -1.22 21.77 -19.09
C ILE A 139 -2.66 21.43 -19.50
N GLU A 140 -3.66 21.91 -18.75
CA GLU A 140 -5.07 21.67 -19.01
C GLU A 140 -5.57 22.39 -20.28
N LEU A 141 -5.07 23.60 -20.56
CA LEU A 141 -5.32 24.31 -21.82
C LEU A 141 -4.70 23.58 -23.02
N ALA A 142 -3.49 23.03 -22.88
CA ALA A 142 -2.84 22.28 -23.95
C ALA A 142 -3.51 20.93 -24.26
N THR A 143 -4.03 20.26 -23.23
CA THR A 143 -4.67 18.92 -23.36
C THR A 143 -6.15 19.00 -23.75
N GLY A 144 -6.87 20.03 -23.31
CA GLY A 144 -8.29 20.20 -23.63
C GLY A 144 -8.57 20.43 -25.12
N ASP A 145 -7.69 21.14 -25.82
CA ASP A 145 -7.83 21.39 -27.26
C ASP A 145 -7.56 20.14 -28.10
N ASP A 146 -6.67 19.26 -27.66
CA ASP A 146 -6.33 18.03 -28.37
C ASP A 146 -7.47 16.99 -28.27
N GLU A 147 -8.09 16.86 -27.09
CA GLU A 147 -9.26 16.00 -26.88
C GLU A 147 -10.51 16.50 -27.63
N ARG A 148 -10.71 17.82 -27.71
CA ARG A 148 -11.79 18.41 -28.54
C ARG A 148 -11.58 18.15 -30.03
N ARG A 149 -10.34 18.19 -30.51
CA ARG A 149 -10.01 17.85 -31.91
C ARG A 149 -10.26 16.37 -32.20
N LYS A 150 -9.88 15.46 -31.31
CA LYS A 150 -10.10 14.01 -31.45
C LYS A 150 -11.59 13.65 -31.46
N THR A 151 -12.37 14.19 -30.53
CA THR A 151 -13.83 13.95 -30.46
C THR A 151 -14.56 14.52 -31.67
N SER A 152 -14.17 15.70 -32.17
CA SER A 152 -14.70 16.27 -33.41
C SER A 152 -14.36 15.42 -34.64
N ALA A 153 -13.13 14.92 -34.75
CA ALA A 153 -12.70 14.05 -35.84
C ALA A 153 -13.46 12.71 -35.84
N TYR A 154 -13.66 12.11 -34.66
CA TYR A 154 -14.44 10.88 -34.52
C TYR A 154 -15.90 11.07 -34.95
N TRP A 155 -16.54 12.17 -34.54
CA TRP A 155 -17.91 12.47 -34.94
C TRP A 155 -18.04 12.65 -36.46
N LYS A 156 -17.11 13.37 -37.10
CA LYS A 156 -17.08 13.53 -38.57
C LYS A 156 -16.89 12.19 -39.29
N ALA A 157 -15.97 11.36 -38.82
CA ALA A 157 -15.73 10.03 -39.40
C ALA A 157 -16.97 9.12 -39.29
N SER A 158 -17.67 9.17 -38.16
CA SER A 158 -18.92 8.42 -37.95
C SER A 158 -20.04 8.87 -38.90
N GLN A 159 -20.20 10.19 -39.09
CA GLN A 159 -21.18 10.74 -40.05
C GLN A 159 -20.85 10.34 -41.49
N GLU A 160 -19.58 10.42 -41.90
CA GLU A 160 -19.15 9.99 -43.23
C GLU A 160 -19.37 8.49 -43.48
N ALA A 161 -19.17 7.65 -42.46
CA ALA A 161 -19.45 6.23 -42.55
C ALA A 161 -20.95 5.97 -42.76
N HIS A 162 -21.82 6.68 -42.04
CA HIS A 162 -23.27 6.61 -42.23
C HIS A 162 -23.68 7.03 -43.66
N VAL A 163 -23.16 8.15 -44.16
CA VAL A 163 -23.45 8.62 -45.52
C VAL A 163 -22.96 7.62 -46.57
N ARG A 164 -21.79 7.02 -46.39
CA ARG A 164 -21.27 5.96 -47.27
C ARG A 164 -22.19 4.75 -47.29
N ALA A 165 -22.64 4.29 -46.12
CA ALA A 165 -23.58 3.16 -46.02
C ALA A 165 -24.89 3.46 -46.76
N LEU A 166 -25.46 4.65 -46.58
CA LEU A 166 -26.68 5.07 -47.29
C LEU A 166 -26.49 5.09 -48.82
N ARG A 167 -25.34 5.55 -49.30
CA ARG A 167 -25.00 5.52 -50.74
C ARG A 167 -24.91 4.09 -51.26
N THR A 168 -24.29 3.17 -50.52
CA THR A 168 -24.22 1.76 -50.92
C THR A 168 -25.59 1.10 -50.98
N PHE A 169 -26.49 1.40 -50.04
CA PHE A 169 -27.86 0.90 -50.08
C PHE A 169 -28.66 1.49 -51.25
N ALA A 170 -28.50 2.78 -51.55
CA ALA A 170 -29.12 3.40 -52.71
C ALA A 170 -28.66 2.76 -54.03
N ALA A 171 -27.35 2.52 -54.18
CA ALA A 171 -26.78 1.87 -55.36
C ALA A 171 -27.27 0.41 -55.53
N ALA A 172 -27.34 -0.36 -54.44
CA ALA A 172 -27.87 -1.72 -54.46
C ALA A 172 -29.36 -1.74 -54.89
N ARG A 173 -30.14 -0.73 -54.47
CA ARG A 173 -31.55 -0.60 -54.82
C ARG A 173 -31.77 -0.27 -56.30
N THR A 174 -30.88 0.55 -56.89
CA THR A 174 -30.92 0.83 -58.34
C THR A 174 -30.53 -0.38 -59.18
N MET A 175 -29.60 -1.22 -58.70
CA MET A 175 -29.23 -2.45 -59.41
C MET A 175 -30.33 -3.53 -59.35
N SER A 176 -31.07 -3.61 -58.24
CA SER A 176 -32.21 -4.54 -58.10
C SER A 176 -33.46 -4.13 -58.91
N GLY A 177 -33.53 -2.89 -59.39
CA GLY A 177 -34.63 -2.41 -60.25
C GLY A 177 -34.40 -2.63 -61.74
N SER A 178 -33.18 -3.02 -62.15
CA SER A 178 -32.78 -3.10 -63.56
C SER A 178 -32.86 -4.50 -64.18
N THR A 179 -33.44 -5.49 -63.50
CA THR A 179 -33.55 -6.89 -63.96
C THR A 179 -34.99 -7.36 -64.22
N ARG A 180 -35.95 -6.45 -64.41
CA ARG A 180 -37.27 -6.78 -64.97
C ARG A 180 -37.44 -6.06 -66.30
N GLY A 181 -37.02 -6.70 -67.39
CA GLY A 181 -37.32 -6.17 -68.70
C GLY A 181 -36.63 -6.80 -69.90
N ILE A 182 -36.32 -8.10 -69.92
CA ILE A 182 -36.10 -8.81 -71.19
C ILE A 182 -36.60 -10.25 -71.04
N VAL A 183 -37.89 -10.46 -71.26
CA VAL A 183 -38.41 -11.70 -71.85
C VAL A 183 -39.18 -11.26 -73.08
N SER A 184 -38.60 -11.48 -74.24
CA SER A 184 -39.27 -11.35 -75.53
C SER A 184 -38.82 -12.51 -76.40
N SER A 185 -39.84 -13.19 -76.92
CA SER A 185 -39.86 -14.23 -77.95
C SER A 185 -39.52 -15.65 -77.53
#